data_AF-A0A2U1KU41-F1
#
_entry.id   AF-A0A2U1KU41-F1
#
_cell.length_a   1.000
_cell.length_b   1.000
_cell.length_c   1.000
_cell.angle_alpha   90.00
_cell.angle_beta   90.00
_cell.angle_gamma   90.00
#
_symmetry.space_group_name_H-M   'P 1'
#
loop_
_entity.id
_entity.type
_entity.pdbx_description
1 polymer ?
#
loop_
_entity_poly.entity_id
_entity_poly.type
_entity_poly.pdbx_seq_one_letter_code
_entity_poly.pdbx_strand_id
1 'polypeptide(L)'
;MPFYKCTTTDEGCNFVLHDWCTRLPTKVKMGDFFNDTTLKLLPQDPEDSMGMFDCYYCKLTCNGFVYNLFADHSSYYITDVYCGVTPEYITHKSHPNHLLIKKYCRLCLSDEMTQLFYGCEKCNFYLHPKCALLWPDTIRHKCDKHPMTLRYFPVENYNGDYFCEVCEEEFNPNAAFYHCDQCVYSIHLPCVEFILQEARTWTPFYLDRGVDQHDNVKFGRIFTFKGHPHPLSFFRGNESDGDCTLCGRGLQDSFILKCLQCKFTIHRYCRRKIE
;
A
#
# COMPACT_ATOMS: atom_id res chain seq x y z
N MET A 1 8.86 -10.74 4.91
CA MET A 1 7.94 -11.77 4.35
C MET A 1 8.61 -12.45 3.17
N PRO A 2 8.38 -13.76 2.92
CA PRO A 2 8.95 -14.45 1.77
C PRO A 2 8.34 -13.95 0.44
N PHE A 3 9.15 -13.94 -0.61
CA PHE A 3 8.75 -13.55 -1.96
C PHE A 3 9.41 -14.47 -2.99
N TYR A 4 8.72 -14.69 -4.12
CA TYR A 4 9.25 -15.34 -5.29
C TYR A 4 9.82 -14.28 -6.23
N LYS A 5 11.01 -14.52 -6.76
CA LYS A 5 11.62 -13.68 -7.80
C LYS A 5 11.77 -14.51 -9.06
N CYS A 6 11.42 -13.92 -10.20
CA CYS A 6 11.65 -14.55 -11.49
C CYS A 6 13.15 -14.84 -11.67
N THR A 7 13.50 -16.08 -12.00
CA THR A 7 14.90 -16.53 -12.17
C THR A 7 15.36 -16.54 -13.63
N THR A 8 14.46 -16.23 -14.57
CA THR A 8 14.78 -16.26 -15.99
C THR A 8 15.79 -15.15 -16.32
N THR A 9 16.92 -15.55 -16.88
CA THR A 9 18.07 -14.68 -17.21
C THR A 9 17.91 -13.92 -18.52
N ASP A 10 16.90 -14.26 -19.31
CA ASP A 10 16.69 -13.67 -20.62
C ASP A 10 15.78 -12.44 -20.45
N GLU A 11 16.40 -11.26 -20.61
CA GLU A 11 15.79 -9.94 -20.68
C GLU A 11 15.11 -9.40 -19.40
N GLY A 12 15.90 -9.11 -18.35
CA GLY A 12 15.54 -8.05 -17.39
C GLY A 12 14.22 -8.21 -16.63
N CYS A 13 13.73 -9.45 -16.47
CA CYS A 13 12.48 -9.72 -15.77
C CYS A 13 12.63 -9.45 -14.26
N ASN A 14 12.25 -8.24 -13.83
CA ASN A 14 12.26 -7.81 -12.43
C ASN A 14 10.99 -8.20 -11.67
N PHE A 15 10.30 -9.26 -12.09
CA PHE A 15 9.06 -9.68 -11.45
C PHE A 15 9.34 -10.31 -10.08
N VAL A 16 8.72 -9.73 -9.06
CA VAL A 16 8.74 -10.20 -7.67
C VAL A 16 7.29 -10.34 -7.21
N LEU A 17 6.98 -11.46 -6.56
CA LEU A 17 5.66 -11.78 -6.06
C LEU A 17 5.73 -12.17 -4.59
N HIS A 18 5.01 -11.45 -3.73
CA HIS A 18 4.88 -11.86 -2.33
C HIS A 18 4.22 -13.25 -2.26
N ASP A 19 4.68 -14.09 -1.34
CA ASP A 19 4.13 -15.43 -1.16
C ASP A 19 2.62 -15.40 -0.86
N TRP A 20 2.14 -14.39 -0.13
CA TRP A 20 0.71 -14.17 0.09
C TRP A 20 -0.05 -13.95 -1.23
N CYS A 21 0.51 -13.16 -2.16
CA CYS A 21 -0.14 -12.90 -3.45
C CYS A 21 -0.29 -14.16 -4.31
N THR A 22 0.50 -15.21 -4.08
CA THR A 22 0.36 -16.50 -4.79
C THR A 22 -0.92 -17.26 -4.41
N ARG A 23 -1.53 -16.91 -3.28
CA ARG A 23 -2.70 -17.58 -2.71
C ARG A 23 -3.99 -16.80 -2.93
N LEU A 24 -3.93 -15.73 -3.73
CA LEU A 24 -5.10 -14.91 -4.03
C LEU A 24 -6.21 -15.73 -4.71
N PRO A 25 -7.48 -15.60 -4.27
CA PRO A 25 -8.59 -16.24 -4.94
C PRO A 25 -8.69 -15.79 -6.40
N THR A 26 -8.91 -16.71 -7.33
CA THR A 26 -9.10 -16.36 -8.74
C THR A 26 -10.42 -15.64 -9.01
N LYS A 27 -11.36 -15.73 -8.07
CA LYS A 27 -12.66 -15.06 -8.09
C LYS A 27 -13.02 -14.58 -6.69
N VAL A 28 -13.64 -13.42 -6.61
CA VAL A 28 -14.24 -12.91 -5.37
C VAL A 28 -15.68 -12.50 -5.63
N LYS A 29 -16.54 -12.72 -4.64
CA LYS A 29 -17.91 -12.21 -4.67
C LYS A 29 -17.94 -10.82 -4.07
N MET A 30 -18.52 -9.91 -4.80
CA MET A 30 -18.79 -8.55 -4.39
C MET A 30 -20.25 -8.49 -3.96
N GLY A 31 -20.47 -8.32 -2.66
CA GLY A 31 -21.80 -8.11 -2.09
C GLY A 31 -22.12 -6.63 -2.07
N ASP A 32 -22.78 -6.13 -3.12
CA ASP A 32 -23.39 -4.80 -3.09
C ASP A 32 -24.89 -4.93 -2.79
N PHE A 33 -25.52 -3.84 -2.32
CA PHE A 33 -26.92 -3.77 -1.90
C PHE A 33 -27.96 -4.28 -2.92
N PHE A 34 -27.55 -4.52 -4.18
CA PHE A 34 -28.45 -4.84 -5.28
C PHE A 34 -28.11 -6.10 -6.09
N ASN A 35 -26.92 -6.72 -5.98
CA ASN A 35 -26.59 -7.99 -6.66
C ASN A 35 -25.29 -8.67 -6.18
N ASP A 36 -25.31 -10.00 -6.10
CA ASP A 36 -24.13 -10.86 -5.91
C ASP A 36 -23.32 -10.92 -7.21
N THR A 37 -22.29 -10.07 -7.33
CA THR A 37 -21.48 -9.99 -8.55
C THR A 37 -20.13 -10.66 -8.35
N THR A 38 -19.67 -11.47 -9.30
CA THR A 38 -18.39 -12.19 -9.17
C THR A 38 -17.31 -11.52 -10.02
N LEU A 39 -16.28 -10.98 -9.37
CA LEU A 39 -15.10 -10.40 -10.02
C LEU A 39 -14.05 -11.50 -10.28
N LYS A 40 -13.24 -11.35 -11.33
CA LYS A 40 -12.12 -12.25 -11.65
C LYS A 40 -10.78 -11.55 -11.46
N LEU A 41 -9.79 -12.29 -10.97
CA LEU A 41 -8.42 -11.80 -10.79
C LEU A 41 -7.72 -11.67 -12.14
N LEU A 42 -7.05 -10.52 -12.34
CA LEU A 42 -6.25 -10.21 -13.52
C LEU A 42 -4.86 -9.71 -13.14
N PRO A 43 -3.84 -9.95 -14.00
CA PRO A 43 -2.49 -9.45 -13.78
C PRO A 43 -2.39 -7.92 -13.68
N GLN A 44 -3.20 -7.21 -14.45
CA GLN A 44 -3.29 -5.76 -14.48
C GLN A 44 -4.61 -5.34 -15.15
N ASP A 45 -4.99 -4.07 -15.01
CA ASP A 45 -6.13 -3.51 -15.73
C ASP A 45 -5.87 -3.50 -17.26
N PRO A 46 -6.82 -4.01 -18.09
CA PRO A 46 -6.63 -4.06 -19.54
C PRO A 46 -6.93 -2.74 -20.26
N GLU A 47 -7.64 -1.79 -19.65
CA GLU A 47 -7.99 -0.52 -20.29
C GLU A 47 -6.83 0.48 -20.23
N ASP A 48 -6.01 0.41 -19.20
CA ASP A 48 -4.82 1.23 -19.06
C ASP A 48 -3.52 0.52 -19.49
N SER A 49 -2.78 1.12 -20.43
CA SER A 49 -1.52 0.54 -20.96
C SER A 49 -0.39 0.31 -19.93
N MET A 50 -0.50 0.88 -18.73
CA MET A 50 0.42 0.67 -17.61
C MET A 50 -0.28 -0.03 -16.43
N GLY A 51 -1.52 -0.48 -16.63
CA GLY A 51 -2.34 -1.16 -15.65
C GLY A 51 -2.83 -0.29 -14.51
N MET A 52 -2.83 1.05 -14.65
CA MET A 52 -3.33 1.92 -13.58
C MET A 52 -4.84 1.91 -13.51
N PHE A 53 -5.38 1.91 -12.30
CA PHE A 53 -6.80 2.04 -12.04
C PHE A 53 -7.01 2.64 -10.65
N ASP A 54 -8.20 3.19 -10.42
CA ASP A 54 -8.63 3.60 -9.09
C ASP A 54 -9.54 2.53 -8.51
N CYS A 55 -9.19 2.03 -7.33
CA CYS A 55 -9.98 0.98 -6.70
C CYS A 55 -11.37 1.49 -6.31
N TYR A 56 -12.43 0.77 -6.70
CA TYR A 56 -13.82 1.14 -6.41
C TYR A 56 -14.08 1.44 -4.93
N TYR A 57 -13.51 0.65 -4.01
CA TYR A 57 -13.76 0.80 -2.58
C TYR A 57 -12.91 1.86 -1.88
N CYS A 58 -11.58 1.79 -2.02
CA CYS A 58 -10.68 2.70 -1.29
C CYS A 58 -10.34 3.97 -2.06
N LYS A 59 -10.68 4.03 -3.35
CA LYS A 59 -10.36 5.13 -4.29
C LYS A 59 -8.86 5.40 -4.46
N LEU A 60 -8.00 4.59 -3.86
CA LEU A 60 -6.55 4.69 -4.06
C LEU A 60 -6.19 4.25 -5.47
N THR A 61 -5.26 4.98 -6.06
CA THR A 61 -4.68 4.63 -7.35
C THR A 61 -3.76 3.42 -7.19
N CYS A 62 -3.94 2.43 -8.05
CA CYS A 62 -3.31 1.12 -8.00
C CYS A 62 -2.76 0.75 -9.40
N ASN A 63 -1.79 -0.15 -9.48
CA ASN A 63 -1.31 -0.69 -10.76
C ASN A 63 -0.81 -2.15 -10.70
N GLY A 64 -1.26 -2.87 -9.67
CA GLY A 64 -0.94 -4.27 -9.47
C GLY A 64 -2.02 -5.19 -10.06
N PHE A 65 -2.11 -6.38 -9.48
CA PHE A 65 -3.23 -7.29 -9.73
C PHE A 65 -4.57 -6.62 -9.41
N VAL A 66 -5.61 -7.03 -10.13
CA VAL A 66 -6.92 -6.37 -10.05
C VAL A 66 -8.05 -7.38 -10.14
N TYR A 67 -9.14 -7.13 -9.42
CA TYR A 67 -10.41 -7.83 -9.59
C TYR A 67 -11.33 -6.99 -10.49
N ASN A 68 -11.76 -7.56 -11.62
CA ASN A 68 -12.60 -6.87 -12.60
C ASN A 68 -13.70 -7.81 -13.18
N LEU A 69 -14.79 -7.23 -13.68
CA LEU A 69 -15.82 -7.89 -14.48
C LEU A 69 -15.51 -7.76 -15.97
N PHE A 70 -15.55 -8.89 -16.68
CA PHE A 70 -15.40 -8.91 -18.13
C PHE A 70 -16.69 -8.55 -18.90
N ALA A 71 -17.73 -8.06 -18.22
CA ALA A 71 -19.01 -7.80 -18.87
C ALA A 71 -19.02 -6.36 -19.41
N ASP A 72 -18.82 -6.25 -20.73
CA ASP A 72 -19.13 -5.09 -21.58
C ASP A 72 -18.81 -3.71 -20.99
N HIS A 73 -17.56 -3.25 -21.20
CA HIS A 73 -17.16 -1.84 -21.24
C HIS A 73 -17.57 -0.95 -20.05
N SER A 74 -17.91 -1.55 -18.90
CA SER A 74 -18.41 -0.83 -17.73
C SER A 74 -17.47 -1.08 -16.56
N SER A 75 -16.38 -0.31 -16.55
CA SER A 75 -15.29 -0.23 -15.57
C SER A 75 -15.70 0.20 -14.15
N TYR A 76 -16.98 0.09 -13.78
CA TYR A 76 -17.49 0.62 -12.52
C TYR A 76 -17.01 -0.15 -11.28
N TYR A 77 -16.61 -1.41 -11.41
CA TYR A 77 -16.32 -2.29 -10.24
C TYR A 77 -14.88 -2.80 -10.18
N ILE A 78 -13.94 -2.06 -10.77
CA ILE A 78 -12.52 -2.38 -10.72
C ILE A 78 -12.03 -2.25 -9.28
N THR A 79 -11.50 -3.34 -8.71
CA THR A 79 -11.16 -3.41 -7.29
C THR A 79 -9.75 -3.94 -7.09
N ASP A 80 -8.97 -3.25 -6.25
CA ASP A 80 -7.66 -3.72 -5.83
C ASP A 80 -7.76 -5.04 -5.05
N VAL A 81 -6.77 -5.92 -5.22
CA VAL A 81 -6.80 -7.27 -4.63
C VAL A 81 -6.93 -7.25 -3.12
N TYR A 82 -6.31 -6.28 -2.43
CA TYR A 82 -6.46 -6.17 -0.99
C TYR A 82 -7.91 -5.85 -0.62
N CYS A 83 -8.53 -4.86 -1.28
CA CYS A 83 -9.93 -4.50 -1.03
C CYS A 83 -10.91 -5.64 -1.36
N GLY A 84 -10.63 -6.42 -2.42
CA GLY A 84 -11.48 -7.53 -2.87
C GLY A 84 -11.45 -8.76 -1.97
N VAL A 85 -10.35 -8.99 -1.25
CA VAL A 85 -10.22 -10.11 -0.29
C VAL A 85 -10.41 -9.69 1.17
N THR A 86 -10.50 -8.38 1.43
CA THR A 86 -10.70 -7.83 2.77
C THR A 86 -12.05 -8.30 3.33
N PRO A 87 -12.07 -9.06 4.45
CA PRO A 87 -13.28 -9.68 4.97
C PRO A 87 -14.28 -8.63 5.50
N GLU A 88 -15.58 -8.95 5.47
CA GLU A 88 -16.62 -8.04 5.99
C GLU A 88 -16.57 -7.91 7.52
N TYR A 89 -16.08 -8.94 8.20
CA TYR A 89 -16.01 -9.01 9.66
C TYR A 89 -14.64 -9.51 10.11
N ILE A 90 -14.10 -8.91 11.16
CA ILE A 90 -12.86 -9.37 11.79
C ILE A 90 -12.97 -9.36 13.32
N THR A 91 -12.17 -10.20 13.96
CA THR A 91 -11.77 -10.02 15.35
C THR A 91 -10.38 -9.36 15.36
N HIS A 92 -10.13 -8.47 16.33
CA HIS A 92 -8.85 -7.76 16.40
C HIS A 92 -8.33 -7.69 17.84
N LYS A 93 -7.03 -7.90 18.05
CA LYS A 93 -6.43 -8.00 19.40
C LYS A 93 -6.48 -6.71 20.21
N SER A 94 -6.50 -5.55 19.55
CA SER A 94 -6.73 -4.27 20.23
C SER A 94 -8.18 -4.11 20.70
N HIS A 95 -9.09 -5.01 20.29
CA HIS A 95 -10.50 -4.97 20.64
C HIS A 95 -11.08 -6.39 20.77
N PRO A 96 -10.57 -7.20 21.71
CA PRO A 96 -10.64 -8.67 21.65
C PRO A 96 -12.02 -9.29 21.91
N ASN A 97 -13.05 -8.49 22.19
CA ASN A 97 -14.39 -8.97 22.56
C ASN A 97 -15.51 -8.52 21.63
N HIS A 98 -15.19 -7.80 20.56
CA HIS A 98 -16.20 -7.37 19.59
C HIS A 98 -15.76 -7.68 18.16
N LEU A 99 -16.75 -8.06 17.34
CA LEU A 99 -16.57 -8.12 15.90
C LEU A 99 -16.52 -6.70 15.36
N LEU A 100 -15.45 -6.40 14.61
CA LEU A 100 -15.36 -5.18 13.84
C LEU A 100 -15.98 -5.43 12.47
N ILE A 101 -16.86 -4.53 12.06
CA ILE A 101 -17.59 -4.61 10.80
C ILE A 101 -16.92 -3.65 9.82
N LYS A 102 -16.76 -4.11 8.58
CA LYS A 102 -16.30 -3.30 7.45
C LYS A 102 -17.36 -2.21 7.17
N LYS A 103 -16.94 -0.96 7.09
CA LYS A 103 -17.82 0.21 6.93
C LYS A 103 -17.28 1.18 5.90
N TYR A 104 -18.21 1.91 5.30
CA TYR A 104 -17.98 2.93 4.30
C TYR A 104 -18.66 4.24 4.74
N CYS A 105 -18.04 5.38 4.44
CA CYS A 105 -18.66 6.69 4.63
C CYS A 105 -19.91 6.82 3.74
N ARG A 106 -21.11 6.87 4.35
CA ARG A 106 -22.39 6.95 3.63
C ARG A 106 -22.67 8.31 3.00
N LEU A 107 -22.16 9.39 3.58
CA LEU A 107 -22.46 10.75 3.13
C LEU A 107 -21.66 11.10 1.88
N CYS A 108 -20.39 10.75 1.88
CA CYS A 108 -19.47 11.17 0.85
C CYS A 108 -19.51 10.22 -0.34
N LEU A 109 -19.46 8.88 -0.15
CA LEU A 109 -19.36 7.85 -1.21
C LEU A 109 -18.29 8.12 -2.32
N SER A 110 -17.57 9.25 -2.29
CA SER A 110 -16.77 9.80 -3.39
C SER A 110 -15.79 10.92 -2.98
N ASP A 111 -15.43 11.10 -1.70
CA ASP A 111 -14.41 12.12 -1.34
C ASP A 111 -13.07 11.47 -0.99
N GLU A 112 -11.99 12.06 -1.50
CA GLU A 112 -10.67 11.47 -1.79
C GLU A 112 -9.85 10.98 -0.57
N MET A 113 -10.45 10.91 0.62
CA MET A 113 -9.70 10.71 1.87
C MET A 113 -10.43 9.93 2.99
N THR A 114 -11.59 9.31 2.77
CA THR A 114 -12.26 8.51 3.83
C THR A 114 -12.80 7.16 3.30
N GLN A 115 -11.88 6.28 2.90
CA GLN A 115 -11.25 5.25 3.76
C GLN A 115 -12.29 4.27 4.32
N LEU A 116 -12.43 3.15 3.63
CA LEU A 116 -12.84 1.88 4.21
C LEU A 116 -12.30 1.75 5.64
N PHE A 117 -13.12 1.38 6.63
CA PHE A 117 -12.64 1.14 8.00
C PHE A 117 -13.33 -0.06 8.64
N TYR A 118 -12.69 -0.63 9.66
CA TYR A 118 -13.29 -1.61 10.55
C TYR A 118 -13.78 -0.91 11.81
N GLY A 119 -15.08 -1.02 12.09
CA GLY A 119 -15.72 -0.29 13.17
C GLY A 119 -16.48 -1.18 14.14
N CYS A 120 -16.44 -0.83 15.42
CA CYS A 120 -17.40 -1.25 16.43
C CYS A 120 -18.23 -0.04 16.85
N GLU A 121 -19.50 0.02 16.43
CA GLU A 121 -20.40 1.14 16.73
C GLU A 121 -20.67 1.28 18.23
N LYS A 122 -20.82 0.15 18.94
CA LYS A 122 -21.08 0.13 20.39
C LYS A 122 -19.99 0.81 21.21
N CYS A 123 -18.74 0.68 20.76
CA CYS A 123 -17.57 1.20 21.46
C CYS A 123 -16.99 2.46 20.80
N ASN A 124 -17.59 2.94 19.70
CA ASN A 124 -17.05 4.03 18.90
C ASN A 124 -15.57 3.82 18.54
N PHE A 125 -15.21 2.57 18.19
CA PHE A 125 -13.84 2.14 17.93
C PHE A 125 -13.65 1.86 16.44
N TYR A 126 -12.59 2.42 15.84
CA TYR A 126 -12.35 2.34 14.40
C TYR A 126 -10.88 2.08 14.07
N LEU A 127 -10.64 1.24 13.06
CA LEU A 127 -9.31 0.96 12.54
C LEU A 127 -9.28 1.13 11.02
N HIS A 128 -8.18 1.69 10.52
CA HIS A 128 -7.85 1.57 9.11
C HIS A 128 -7.65 0.09 8.75
N PRO A 129 -8.01 -0.35 7.54
CA PRO A 129 -7.81 -1.72 7.09
C PRO A 129 -6.35 -2.15 7.22
N LYS A 130 -5.40 -1.31 6.78
CA LYS A 130 -3.95 -1.59 6.91
C LYS A 130 -3.55 -1.80 8.38
N CYS A 131 -4.06 -0.98 9.30
CA CYS A 131 -3.83 -1.13 10.73
C CYS A 131 -4.41 -2.45 11.28
N ALA A 132 -5.56 -2.89 10.77
CA ALA A 132 -6.26 -4.08 11.26
C ALA A 132 -5.73 -5.40 10.69
N LEU A 133 -5.12 -5.40 9.50
CA LEU A 133 -4.80 -6.63 8.75
C LEU A 133 -3.33 -6.81 8.37
N LEU A 134 -2.52 -5.75 8.28
CA LEU A 134 -1.20 -5.83 7.64
C LEU A 134 -0.02 -5.90 8.62
N TRP A 135 -0.21 -5.60 9.90
CA TRP A 135 0.88 -5.66 10.87
C TRP A 135 1.07 -7.07 11.43
N PRO A 136 2.28 -7.66 11.32
CA PRO A 136 2.54 -8.98 11.87
C PRO A 136 2.57 -8.95 13.40
N ASP A 137 2.05 -9.99 14.05
CA ASP A 137 2.07 -10.11 15.51
C ASP A 137 3.48 -10.05 16.09
N THR A 138 4.45 -10.58 15.36
CA THR A 138 5.86 -10.62 15.77
C THR A 138 6.77 -10.24 14.62
N ILE A 139 7.80 -9.44 14.91
CA ILE A 139 8.88 -9.10 13.99
C ILE A 139 10.21 -9.60 14.54
N ARG A 140 11.19 -9.77 13.64
CA ARG A 140 12.58 -10.06 13.99
C ARG A 140 13.49 -9.40 12.97
N HIS A 141 14.31 -8.46 13.41
CA HIS A 141 15.38 -7.93 12.58
C HIS A 141 16.57 -8.89 12.54
N LYS A 142 17.40 -8.80 11.48
CA LYS A 142 18.55 -9.71 11.27
C LYS A 142 19.56 -9.65 12.42
N CYS A 143 19.67 -8.50 13.08
CA CYS A 143 20.56 -8.29 14.22
C CYS A 143 19.90 -8.61 15.57
N ASP A 144 18.60 -8.90 15.60
CA ASP A 144 17.89 -9.14 16.86
C ASP A 144 18.12 -10.57 17.35
N LYS A 145 18.52 -10.67 18.61
CA LYS A 145 18.60 -11.96 19.33
C LYS A 145 17.22 -12.53 19.64
N HIS A 146 16.24 -11.66 19.86
CA HIS A 146 14.89 -12.04 20.32
C HIS A 146 13.82 -11.36 19.44
N PRO A 147 12.71 -12.04 19.12
CA PRO A 147 11.62 -11.42 18.38
C PRO A 147 10.92 -10.35 19.23
N MET A 148 10.37 -9.34 18.57
CA MET A 148 9.51 -8.33 19.18
C MET A 148 8.05 -8.64 18.89
N THR A 149 7.17 -8.39 19.85
CA THR A 149 5.72 -8.62 19.73
C THR A 149 4.97 -7.30 19.65
N LEU A 150 3.96 -7.24 18.80
CA LEU A 150 3.06 -6.11 18.67
C LEU A 150 2.18 -5.98 19.92
N ARG A 151 2.19 -4.79 20.53
CA ARG A 151 1.39 -4.42 21.70
C ARG A 151 0.49 -3.24 21.35
N TYR A 152 -0.73 -3.25 21.88
CA TYR A 152 -1.75 -2.20 21.66
C TYR A 152 -2.07 -1.41 22.92
N PHE A 153 -1.61 -1.91 24.08
CA PHE A 153 -1.83 -1.32 25.38
C PHE A 153 -0.47 -1.21 26.06
N PRO A 154 -0.28 -0.21 26.94
CA PRO A 154 0.94 -0.12 27.73
C PRO A 154 1.12 -1.40 28.55
N VAL A 155 2.36 -1.84 28.72
CA VAL A 155 2.66 -3.01 29.55
C VAL A 155 2.32 -2.65 31.00
N GLU A 156 1.38 -3.38 31.60
CA GLU A 156 1.02 -3.21 33.01
C GLU A 156 2.28 -3.36 33.89
N ASN A 157 2.47 -2.42 34.83
CA ASN A 157 3.55 -2.39 35.84
C ASN A 157 4.90 -1.79 35.43
N TYR A 158 4.99 -0.99 34.37
CA TYR A 158 6.20 -0.20 34.09
C TYR A 158 5.98 1.28 34.45
N ASN A 159 6.68 1.75 35.48
CA ASN A 159 6.63 3.13 36.01
C ASN A 159 7.52 4.13 35.23
N GLY A 160 8.06 3.75 34.07
CA GLY A 160 9.00 4.57 33.30
C GLY A 160 8.40 5.06 31.99
N ASP A 161 8.85 6.23 31.55
CA ASP A 161 8.55 6.76 30.22
C ASP A 161 9.15 5.83 29.17
N TYR A 162 8.32 5.30 28.26
CA TYR A 162 8.81 4.52 27.14
C TYR A 162 9.38 5.50 26.10
N PHE A 163 10.62 5.25 25.68
CA PHE A 163 11.24 5.92 24.54
C PHE A 163 11.50 4.91 23.43
N CYS A 164 11.32 5.34 22.19
CA CYS A 164 11.58 4.49 21.04
C CYS A 164 13.09 4.35 20.81
N GLU A 165 13.56 3.11 20.66
CA GLU A 165 15.00 2.82 20.46
C GLU A 165 15.56 3.43 19.15
N VAL A 166 14.68 3.79 18.19
CA VAL A 166 15.10 4.28 16.87
C VAL A 166 15.16 5.81 16.82
N CYS A 167 14.14 6.48 17.31
CA CYS A 167 14.03 7.94 17.23
C CYS A 167 14.22 8.65 18.56
N GLU A 168 14.34 7.89 19.67
CA GLU A 168 14.51 8.41 21.03
C GLU A 168 13.33 9.28 21.51
N GLU A 169 12.19 9.24 20.81
CA GLU A 169 10.97 9.97 21.16
C GLU A 169 10.04 9.15 22.07
N GLU A 170 9.24 9.83 22.89
CA GLU A 170 8.26 9.22 23.79
C GLU A 170 7.16 8.45 23.04
N PHE A 171 6.59 7.44 23.69
CA PHE A 171 5.41 6.74 23.17
C PHE A 171 4.11 7.44 23.57
N ASN A 172 3.19 7.54 22.61
CA ASN A 172 1.79 7.75 22.93
C ASN A 172 1.21 6.44 23.54
N PRO A 173 0.71 6.45 24.79
CA PRO A 173 0.20 5.25 25.46
C PRO A 173 -1.04 4.64 24.77
N ASN A 174 -1.69 5.38 23.87
CA ASN A 174 -2.82 4.90 23.08
C ASN A 174 -2.42 4.37 21.70
N ALA A 175 -1.13 4.46 21.33
CA ALA A 175 -0.63 3.96 20.06
C ALA A 175 -0.05 2.55 20.20
N ALA A 176 -0.17 1.74 19.16
CA ALA A 176 0.48 0.44 19.11
C ALA A 176 2.00 0.59 18.95
N PHE A 177 2.76 -0.40 19.43
CA PHE A 177 4.22 -0.47 19.34
C PHE A 177 4.70 -1.91 19.37
N TYR A 178 5.93 -2.15 18.91
CA TYR A 178 6.59 -3.43 19.11
C TYR A 178 7.43 -3.41 20.38
N HIS A 179 7.37 -4.48 21.16
CA HIS A 179 8.13 -4.63 22.39
C HIS A 179 8.82 -5.98 22.45
N CYS A 180 10.06 -6.00 22.94
CA CYS A 180 10.76 -7.23 23.28
C CYS A 180 10.81 -7.39 24.80
N ASP A 181 10.09 -8.36 25.36
CA ASP A 181 10.06 -8.58 26.81
C ASP A 181 11.44 -9.00 27.38
N GLN A 182 12.34 -9.55 26.55
CA GLN A 182 13.66 -10.03 26.97
C GLN A 182 14.73 -8.94 26.93
N CYS A 183 14.69 -8.07 25.92
CA CYS A 183 15.64 -6.98 25.78
C CYS A 183 15.14 -5.66 26.40
N VAL A 184 13.83 -5.57 26.65
CA VAL A 184 13.14 -4.45 27.28
C VAL A 184 13.22 -3.14 26.48
N TYR A 185 13.40 -3.22 25.16
CA TYR A 185 13.26 -2.06 24.27
C TYR A 185 11.96 -2.11 23.46
N SER A 186 11.48 -0.91 23.12
CA SER A 186 10.24 -0.68 22.38
C SER A 186 10.50 0.16 21.14
N ILE A 187 9.73 -0.08 20.08
CA ILE A 187 9.87 0.62 18.79
C ILE A 187 8.48 1.02 18.28
N HIS A 188 8.31 2.27 17.86
CA HIS A 188 7.05 2.72 17.23
C HIS A 188 6.80 1.94 15.93
N LEU A 189 5.53 1.69 15.58
CA LEU A 189 5.19 1.04 14.30
C LEU A 189 5.85 1.73 13.08
N PRO A 190 5.82 3.07 12.94
CA PRO A 190 6.51 3.73 11.83
C PRO A 190 8.03 3.54 11.86
N CYS A 191 8.63 3.43 13.05
CA CYS A 191 10.06 3.19 13.22
C CYS A 191 10.48 1.78 12.78
N VAL A 192 9.58 0.80 12.83
CA VAL A 192 9.85 -0.56 12.34
C VAL A 192 10.16 -0.58 10.86
N GLU A 193 9.51 0.26 10.06
CA GLU A 193 9.76 0.34 8.62
C GLU A 193 11.22 0.71 8.32
N PHE A 194 11.88 1.49 9.19
CA PHE A 194 13.31 1.82 9.08
C PHE A 194 14.24 0.65 9.39
N ILE A 195 13.88 -0.15 10.39
CA ILE A 195 14.67 -1.33 10.78
C ILE A 195 14.53 -2.44 9.75
N LEU A 196 13.34 -2.60 9.16
CA LEU A 196 13.07 -3.65 8.18
C LEU A 196 13.50 -3.31 6.76
N GLN A 197 14.16 -2.15 6.51
CA GLN A 197 14.40 -1.66 5.15
C GLN A 197 15.17 -2.65 4.25
N GLU A 198 14.41 -3.27 3.34
CA GLU A 198 14.67 -3.15 1.90
C GLU A 198 13.68 -2.16 1.27
N ALA A 199 13.64 -0.88 1.69
CA ALA A 199 12.88 0.13 0.98
C ALA A 199 13.60 1.49 0.95
N ARG A 200 14.01 1.88 -0.26
CA ARG A 200 14.45 3.22 -0.63
C ARG A 200 13.22 4.07 -0.90
N THR A 201 12.89 4.93 0.06
CA THR A 201 12.32 6.29 -0.07
C THR A 201 11.53 6.55 1.20
N TRP A 202 12.15 7.29 2.13
CA TRP A 202 11.45 7.87 3.25
C TRP A 202 10.76 9.14 2.76
N THR A 203 9.44 9.23 2.95
CA THR A 203 8.78 10.52 3.18
C THR A 203 8.45 10.58 4.67
N PRO A 204 8.83 11.66 5.39
CA PRO A 204 8.35 11.88 6.74
C PRO A 204 6.84 11.82 6.73
N PHE A 205 6.25 11.21 7.75
CA PHE A 205 4.82 11.34 8.09
C PHE A 205 4.52 12.81 8.48
N TYR A 206 4.59 13.72 7.51
CA TYR A 206 3.82 14.96 7.46
C TYR A 206 2.58 14.71 6.60
N LEU A 207 1.97 13.52 6.69
CA LEU A 207 0.59 13.35 6.28
C LEU A 207 -0.27 13.85 7.43
N ASP A 208 -0.64 15.12 7.34
CA ASP A 208 -1.70 15.77 8.14
C ASP A 208 -2.94 14.86 8.33
N ARG A 209 -3.16 13.86 7.44
CA ARG A 209 -4.33 12.96 7.43
C ARG A 209 -4.06 11.51 6.96
N GLY A 210 -2.91 10.92 7.29
CA GLY A 210 -2.81 9.47 7.59
C GLY A 210 -2.72 8.39 6.49
N VAL A 211 -2.81 8.64 5.18
CA VAL A 211 -2.51 7.62 4.12
C VAL A 211 -1.99 8.31 2.85
N ASP A 212 -0.88 7.85 2.26
CA ASP A 212 -0.42 8.34 0.95
C ASP A 212 -1.29 7.73 -0.14
N GLN A 213 -1.92 8.57 -0.97
CA GLN A 213 -2.78 8.15 -2.07
C GLN A 213 -2.06 7.24 -3.10
N HIS A 214 -0.72 7.25 -3.08
CA HIS A 214 0.14 6.49 -3.98
C HIS A 214 0.70 5.19 -3.36
N ASP A 215 0.33 4.84 -2.12
CA ASP A 215 0.86 3.65 -1.42
C ASP A 215 0.64 2.34 -2.21
N ASN A 216 -0.44 2.28 -2.99
CA ASN A 216 -0.78 1.10 -3.79
C ASN A 216 -0.16 1.11 -5.19
N VAL A 217 0.51 2.20 -5.58
CA VAL A 217 1.21 2.30 -6.86
C VAL A 217 2.59 1.66 -6.76
N LYS A 218 2.85 0.69 -7.64
CA LYS A 218 4.13 0.00 -7.75
C LYS A 218 5.03 0.74 -8.74
N PHE A 219 6.11 1.32 -8.22
CA PHE A 219 7.15 1.99 -9.00
C PHE A 219 8.26 1.03 -9.43
N GLY A 220 9.10 1.46 -10.38
CA GLY A 220 10.24 0.70 -10.89
C GLY A 220 9.94 -0.20 -12.08
N ARG A 221 8.69 -0.28 -12.55
CA ARG A 221 8.36 -0.96 -13.83
C ARG A 221 9.07 -0.27 -14.99
N ILE A 222 9.58 -1.08 -15.91
CA ILE A 222 10.35 -0.64 -17.07
C ILE A 222 9.47 -0.73 -18.32
N PHE A 223 9.49 0.33 -19.13
CA PHE A 223 8.73 0.45 -20.36
C PHE A 223 9.64 0.81 -21.53
N THR A 224 9.49 0.11 -22.65
CA THR A 224 10.10 0.52 -23.92
C THR A 224 9.25 1.62 -24.56
N PHE A 225 9.87 2.73 -24.95
CA PHE A 225 9.17 3.90 -25.46
C PHE A 225 9.67 4.22 -26.87
N LYS A 226 8.81 4.20 -27.90
CA LYS A 226 9.23 4.40 -29.30
C LYS A 226 9.93 5.73 -29.56
N GLY A 227 9.60 6.78 -28.79
CA GLY A 227 10.21 8.10 -28.90
C GLY A 227 11.56 8.25 -28.18
N HIS A 228 12.10 7.20 -27.55
CA HIS A 228 13.38 7.27 -26.85
C HIS A 228 14.12 5.91 -26.91
N PRO A 229 15.41 5.86 -27.30
CA PRO A 229 16.12 4.60 -27.51
C PRO A 229 16.32 3.76 -26.24
N HIS A 230 16.33 4.38 -25.07
CA HIS A 230 16.51 3.67 -23.80
C HIS A 230 15.16 3.33 -23.16
N PRO A 231 15.08 2.22 -22.41
CA PRO A 231 13.90 1.94 -21.60
C PRO A 231 13.72 2.98 -20.48
N LEU A 232 12.47 3.31 -20.19
CA LEU A 232 12.09 4.26 -19.14
C LEU A 232 11.53 3.53 -17.94
N SER A 233 11.92 3.96 -16.74
CA SER A 233 11.43 3.43 -15.47
C SER A 233 10.36 4.34 -14.88
N PHE A 234 9.33 3.76 -14.30
CA PHE A 234 8.21 4.48 -13.70
C PHE A 234 8.48 4.89 -12.26
N PHE A 235 8.29 6.18 -11.94
CA PHE A 235 8.54 6.75 -10.61
C PHE A 235 7.50 7.80 -10.24
N ARG A 236 7.49 8.16 -8.95
CA ARG A 236 6.95 9.44 -8.47
C ARG A 236 8.04 10.50 -8.63
N GLY A 237 7.72 11.59 -9.31
CA GLY A 237 8.66 12.68 -9.52
C GLY A 237 8.95 13.44 -8.23
N ASN A 238 10.19 13.88 -8.09
CA ASN A 238 10.65 14.74 -7.01
C ASN A 238 11.24 16.04 -7.58
N GLU A 239 11.62 16.96 -6.70
CA GLU A 239 12.18 18.27 -7.09
C GLU A 239 13.41 18.16 -8.00
N SER A 240 14.24 17.13 -7.83
CA SER A 240 15.45 16.93 -8.63
C SER A 240 15.19 16.46 -10.07
N ASP A 241 13.97 15.99 -10.37
CA ASP A 241 13.61 15.54 -11.71
C ASP A 241 13.33 16.71 -12.67
N GLY A 242 13.07 17.92 -12.14
CA GLY A 242 12.88 19.13 -12.93
C GLY A 242 11.59 19.14 -13.76
N ASP A 243 11.69 19.50 -15.03
CA ASP A 243 10.56 19.66 -15.94
C ASP A 243 10.44 18.54 -16.97
N CYS A 244 9.21 18.25 -17.37
CA CYS A 244 8.91 17.28 -18.41
C CYS A 244 9.51 17.71 -19.75
N THR A 245 10.28 16.82 -20.37
CA THR A 245 10.93 17.08 -21.67
C THR A 245 9.93 17.42 -22.79
N LEU A 246 8.66 17.00 -22.67
CA LEU A 246 7.66 17.17 -23.73
C LEU A 246 6.72 18.36 -23.53
N CYS A 247 6.35 18.67 -22.29
CA CYS A 247 5.39 19.75 -22.03
C CYS A 247 5.97 20.92 -21.23
N GLY A 248 7.21 20.81 -20.75
CA GLY A 248 7.89 21.86 -19.99
C GLY A 248 7.28 22.15 -18.61
N ARG A 249 6.35 21.33 -18.12
CA ARG A 249 5.77 21.48 -16.77
C ARG A 249 6.55 20.67 -15.74
N GLY A 250 6.56 21.15 -14.49
CA GLY A 250 7.21 20.49 -13.36
C GLY A 250 6.77 19.05 -13.14
N LEU A 251 7.72 18.21 -12.71
CA LEU A 251 7.54 16.77 -12.52
C LEU A 251 7.28 16.38 -11.06
N GLN A 252 7.50 17.29 -10.11
CA GLN A 252 7.31 17.06 -8.68
C GLN A 252 5.90 16.51 -8.38
N ASP A 253 5.84 15.47 -7.56
CA ASP A 253 4.64 14.76 -7.12
C ASP A 253 3.76 14.18 -8.23
N SER A 254 4.26 14.17 -9.47
CA SER A 254 3.57 13.58 -10.61
C SER A 254 4.05 12.16 -10.88
N PHE A 255 3.24 11.38 -11.59
CA PHE A 255 3.69 10.12 -12.18
C PHE A 255 4.58 10.37 -13.40
N ILE A 256 5.81 9.87 -13.36
CA ILE A 256 6.83 10.14 -14.37
C ILE A 256 7.43 8.86 -14.95
N LEU A 257 7.94 9.00 -16.17
CA LEU A 257 8.82 8.02 -16.81
C LEU A 257 10.20 8.64 -16.94
N LYS A 258 11.18 8.02 -16.30
CA LYS A 258 12.56 8.50 -16.24
C LYS A 258 13.50 7.51 -16.90
N CYS A 259 14.34 8.01 -17.80
CA CYS A 259 15.46 7.24 -18.30
C CYS A 259 16.56 7.21 -17.24
N LEU A 260 17.11 6.02 -16.94
CA LEU A 260 18.24 5.88 -16.03
C LEU A 260 19.60 6.03 -16.72
N GLN A 261 19.61 6.11 -18.06
CA GLN A 261 20.83 6.22 -18.88
C GLN A 261 21.08 7.65 -19.38
N CYS A 262 20.07 8.53 -19.36
CA CYS A 262 20.22 9.93 -19.77
C CYS A 262 19.19 10.82 -19.05
N LYS A 263 19.22 12.13 -19.30
CA LYS A 263 18.34 13.12 -18.63
C LYS A 263 16.90 13.17 -19.17
N PHE A 264 16.47 12.17 -19.95
CA PHE A 264 15.13 12.16 -20.53
C PHE A 264 14.09 11.76 -19.48
N THR A 265 13.18 12.68 -19.16
CA THR A 265 12.09 12.46 -18.19
C THR A 265 10.81 13.12 -18.68
N ILE A 266 9.71 12.38 -18.62
CA ILE A 266 8.40 12.85 -19.09
C ILE A 266 7.30 12.50 -18.10
N HIS A 267 6.21 13.28 -18.10
CA HIS A 267 4.99 12.84 -17.43
C HIS A 267 4.44 11.58 -18.08
N ARG A 268 3.83 10.72 -17.27
CA ARG A 268 3.07 9.55 -17.73
C ARG A 268 2.06 9.91 -18.82
N TYR A 269 1.26 10.96 -18.61
CA TYR A 269 0.20 11.35 -19.56
C TYR A 269 0.77 11.97 -20.86
N CYS A 270 2.02 12.46 -20.85
CA CYS A 270 2.66 13.00 -22.05
C CYS A 270 3.07 11.91 -23.04
N ARG A 271 3.12 10.63 -22.61
CA ARG A 271 3.35 9.47 -23.48
C ARG A 271 2.42 9.47 -24.71
N ARG A 272 1.14 9.80 -24.52
CA ARG A 272 0.09 9.78 -25.57
C ARG A 272 0.33 10.79 -26.70
N LYS A 273 1.25 11.75 -26.54
CA LYS A 273 1.53 12.76 -27.57
C LYS A 273 2.50 12.28 -28.67
N ILE A 274 3.04 11.06 -28.52
CA ILE A 274 4.11 10.52 -29.37
C ILE A 274 3.80 9.07 -29.81
N GLU A 275 2.61 8.56 -29.46
CA GLU A 275 2.06 7.29 -29.98
C GLU A 275 1.26 7.53 -31.24
#